data_AF-A0A097DDQ1-F1
#
_entry.id   AF-A0A097DDQ1-F1
#
_cell.length_a   1.000
_cell.length_b   1.000
_cell.length_c   1.000
_cell.angle_alpha   90.00
_cell.angle_beta   90.00
_cell.angle_gamma   90.00
#
_symmetry.space_group_name_H-M   'P 1'
#
loop_
_entity.id
_entity.type
_entity.pdbx_description
1 polymer ?
#
loop_
_entity_poly.entity_id
_entity_poly.type
_entity_poly.pdbx_seq_one_letter_code
_entity_poly.pdbx_strand_id
1 'polypeptide(L)'
;NILGGTVFREAIICKNIPRLVTGWEKPIIIGRHAHADQYKATDFVVPGEGKLELVFTPPSGEPIKHVINEFKGAGVALGMFNTDASIVDFAHSSFKFALERKYPLYLSTKNTILKKYDGRFKYIFHEIY
;
A
#
# COMPACT_ATOMS: atom_id res chain seq x y z
N ASN A 1 -8.36 -8.82 6.11
CA ASN A 1 -8.05 -10.23 5.83
C ASN A 1 -7.16 -10.74 6.95
N ILE A 2 -7.59 -11.77 7.69
CA ILE A 2 -6.79 -12.39 8.77
C ILE A 2 -5.62 -13.18 8.17
N LEU A 3 -5.80 -13.70 6.95
CA LEU A 3 -4.84 -14.57 6.28
C LEU A 3 -3.61 -13.84 5.69
N GLY A 4 -3.63 -12.50 5.64
CA GLY A 4 -2.60 -11.73 4.93
C GLY A 4 -2.55 -12.04 3.43
N GLY A 5 -1.41 -11.73 2.79
CA GLY A 5 -1.08 -12.16 1.43
C GLY A 5 -1.43 -11.21 0.29
N THR A 6 -1.36 -11.76 -0.92
CA THR A 6 -1.49 -11.05 -2.20
C THR A 6 -2.66 -11.61 -2.97
N VAL A 7 -3.58 -10.73 -3.39
CA VAL A 7 -4.72 -11.12 -4.22
C VAL A 7 -4.38 -10.82 -5.67
N PHE A 8 -4.21 -11.88 -6.47
CA PHE A 8 -4.02 -11.76 -7.90
C PHE A 8 -5.37 -11.76 -8.63
N ARG A 9 -5.57 -10.79 -9.52
CA ARG A 9 -6.75 -10.70 -10.38
C ARG A 9 -6.31 -10.65 -11.84
N GLU A 10 -6.83 -11.57 -12.63
CA GLU A 10 -6.56 -11.69 -14.06
C GLU A 10 -7.89 -11.81 -14.81
N ALA A 11 -7.98 -11.19 -15.98
CA ALA A 11 -9.16 -11.28 -16.82
C ALA A 11 -9.19 -12.62 -17.57
N ILE A 12 -10.35 -13.26 -17.60
CA ILE A 12 -10.62 -14.38 -18.51
C ILE A 12 -10.98 -13.77 -19.89
N ILE A 13 -10.17 -14.04 -20.91
CA ILE A 13 -10.34 -13.45 -22.23
C ILE A 13 -11.25 -14.33 -23.11
N CYS A 14 -12.40 -13.79 -23.50
CA CYS A 14 -13.32 -14.41 -24.46
C CYS A 14 -13.11 -13.81 -25.85
N LYS A 15 -12.92 -14.65 -26.88
CA LYS A 15 -12.64 -14.20 -28.25
C LYS A 15 -13.76 -13.34 -28.86
N ASN A 16 -15.00 -13.55 -28.42
CA ASN A 16 -16.20 -12.89 -28.93
C ASN A 16 -16.66 -11.68 -28.10
N ILE A 17 -15.94 -11.31 -27.04
CA ILE A 17 -16.28 -10.16 -26.20
C ILE A 17 -15.32 -9.01 -26.50
N PRO A 18 -15.79 -7.85 -27.00
CA PRO A 18 -14.94 -6.70 -27.25
C PRO A 18 -14.39 -6.12 -25.94
N ARG A 19 -13.16 -5.61 -25.99
CA ARG A 19 -12.48 -4.99 -24.84
C ARG A 19 -12.64 -3.48 -24.90
N LEU A 20 -12.72 -2.84 -23.73
CA LEU A 20 -12.82 -1.38 -23.62
C LEU A 20 -11.58 -0.68 -24.16
N VAL A 21 -10.39 -1.20 -23.82
CA VAL A 21 -9.12 -0.75 -24.39
C VAL A 21 -8.72 -1.70 -25.50
N THR A 22 -8.88 -1.27 -26.74
CA THR A 22 -8.75 -2.13 -27.92
C THR A 22 -7.32 -2.63 -28.15
N GLY A 23 -6.30 -1.85 -27.75
CA GLY A 23 -4.88 -2.23 -27.87
C GLY A 23 -4.40 -3.27 -26.85
N TRP A 24 -5.22 -3.68 -25.88
CA TRP A 24 -4.84 -4.71 -24.92
C TRP A 24 -5.05 -6.10 -25.54
N GLU A 25 -3.99 -6.70 -26.05
CA GLU A 25 -4.03 -8.04 -26.64
C GLU A 25 -3.78 -9.17 -25.64
N LYS A 26 -3.06 -8.86 -24.55
CA LYS A 26 -2.73 -9.80 -23.46
C LYS A 26 -3.40 -9.37 -22.16
N PRO A 27 -3.74 -10.31 -21.25
CA PRO A 27 -4.29 -9.95 -19.96
C PRO A 27 -3.30 -9.18 -19.10
N ILE A 28 -3.82 -8.30 -18.26
CA ILE A 28 -3.07 -7.63 -17.19
C ILE A 28 -3.44 -8.31 -15.88
N ILE A 29 -2.42 -8.67 -15.11
CA ILE A 29 -2.59 -9.31 -13.80
C ILE A 29 -2.28 -8.30 -12.73
N ILE A 30 -3.24 -8.03 -11.85
CA ILE A 30 -3.08 -7.12 -10.72
C ILE A 30 -2.80 -7.92 -9.47
N GLY A 31 -1.59 -7.81 -8.93
CA GLY A 31 -1.23 -8.28 -7.59
C GLY A 31 -1.54 -7.19 -6.57
N ARG A 32 -2.61 -7.36 -5.80
CA ARG A 32 -3.01 -6.41 -4.75
C ARG A 32 -2.48 -6.87 -3.39
N HIS A 33 -1.74 -6.00 -2.71
CA HIS A 33 -1.38 -6.19 -1.30
C HIS A 33 -2.65 -6.12 -0.43
N ALA A 34 -2.96 -7.22 0.27
CA ALA A 34 -4.22 -7.36 1.02
C ALA A 34 -4.03 -7.16 2.53
N HIS A 35 -3.23 -6.17 2.92
CA HIS A 35 -2.90 -5.89 4.31
C HIS A 35 -2.83 -4.39 4.60
N ALA A 36 -3.33 -4.01 5.79
CA ALA A 36 -3.27 -2.67 6.39
C ALA A 36 -3.66 -1.51 5.45
N ASP A 37 -2.85 -0.45 5.41
CA ASP A 37 -3.13 0.81 4.71
C ASP A 37 -4.53 1.34 5.07
N GLN A 38 -5.30 1.84 4.10
CA GLN A 38 -6.67 2.32 4.33
C GLN A 38 -7.60 1.23 4.88
N TYR A 39 -7.32 -0.05 4.66
CA TYR A 39 -8.20 -1.16 5.10
C TYR A 39 -8.10 -1.46 6.60
N LYS A 40 -7.10 -0.90 7.29
CA LYS A 40 -6.97 -0.92 8.76
C LYS A 40 -6.58 0.44 9.31
N ALA A 41 -7.01 1.51 8.64
CA ALA A 41 -6.80 2.86 9.12
C ALA A 41 -7.76 3.18 10.27
N THR A 42 -7.37 4.16 11.08
CA THR A 42 -8.26 4.82 12.04
C THR A 42 -8.46 6.25 11.58
N ASP A 43 -9.71 6.66 11.46
CA ASP A 43 -10.10 8.00 11.04
C ASP A 43 -11.15 8.59 11.99
N PHE A 44 -11.20 9.92 12.04
CA PHE A 44 -12.18 10.64 12.85
C PHE A 44 -12.37 12.08 12.36
N VAL A 45 -13.48 12.68 12.78
CA VAL A 45 -13.76 14.10 12.58
C VAL A 45 -13.12 14.89 13.70
N VAL A 46 -12.28 15.86 13.35
CA VAL A 46 -11.72 16.84 14.28
C VAL A 46 -12.79 17.89 14.54
N PRO A 47 -13.24 18.09 15.80
CA PRO A 47 -14.42 18.93 16.08
C PRO A 47 -14.14 20.44 16.03
N GLY A 48 -12.88 20.88 16.10
CA GLY A 48 -12.52 22.29 16.21
C GLY A 48 -11.00 22.52 16.19
N GLU A 49 -10.57 23.69 16.65
CA GLU A 49 -9.15 24.02 16.73
C GLU A 49 -8.38 23.09 17.68
N GLY A 50 -7.12 22.81 17.35
CA GLY A 50 -6.28 21.93 18.16
C GLY A 50 -5.08 21.35 17.42
N LYS A 51 -4.19 20.70 18.17
CA LYS A 51 -2.97 20.10 17.63
C LYS A 51 -3.18 18.60 17.38
N LEU A 52 -2.88 18.14 16.18
CA LEU A 52 -2.87 16.72 15.82
C LEU A 52 -1.43 16.21 15.76
N GLU A 53 -1.14 15.17 16.52
CA GLU A 53 0.18 14.53 16.58
C GLU A 53 0.08 13.03 16.28
N LEU A 54 1.12 12.49 15.64
CA LEU A 54 1.39 11.07 15.51
C LEU A 54 2.44 10.67 16.54
N VAL A 55 2.11 9.72 17.41
CA VAL A 55 3.00 9.27 18.49
C VAL A 55 3.22 7.77 18.38
N PHE A 56 4.48 7.35 18.36
CA PHE A 56 4.89 5.96 18.51
C PHE A 56 5.63 5.78 19.84
N THR A 57 5.11 4.91 20.70
CA THR A 57 5.68 4.64 22.03
C THR A 57 6.36 3.27 22.01
N PRO A 58 7.70 3.22 22.04
CA PRO A 58 8.41 1.94 22.12
C PRO A 58 8.28 1.32 23.52
N PRO A 59 8.46 -0.01 23.67
CA PRO A 59 8.49 -0.67 24.99
C PRO A 59 9.59 -0.14 25.93
N SER A 60 10.67 0.39 25.37
CA SER A 60 11.78 1.02 26.09
C SER A 60 12.35 2.18 25.28
N GLY A 61 12.76 3.25 25.94
CA GLY A 61 13.30 4.46 25.31
C GLY A 61 12.26 5.55 25.10
N GLU A 62 12.64 6.61 24.39
CA GLU A 62 11.81 7.80 24.22
C GLU A 62 10.74 7.63 23.12
N PRO A 63 9.51 8.14 23.32
CA PRO A 63 8.48 8.17 22.28
C PRO A 63 8.91 9.01 21.07
N ILE A 64 8.57 8.53 19.88
CA ILE A 64 8.70 9.31 18.64
C ILE A 64 7.42 10.12 18.46
N LYS A 65 7.53 11.44 18.33
CA LYS A 65 6.40 12.35 18.13
C LYS A 65 6.58 13.19 16.87
N HIS A 66 5.52 13.28 16.07
CA HIS A 66 5.45 14.13 14.89
C HIS A 66 4.16 14.94 14.90
N VAL A 67 4.26 16.26 14.74
CA VAL A 67 3.08 17.11 14.52
C VAL A 67 2.61 16.91 13.09
N ILE A 68 1.35 16.49 12.92
CA ILE A 68 0.73 16.36 11.59
C ILE A 68 0.19 17.72 11.16
N ASN A 69 -0.58 18.38 12.01
CA ASN A 69 -1.21 19.65 11.72
C ASN A 69 -1.64 20.39 12.99
N GLU A 70 -1.74 21.72 12.88
CA GLU A 70 -2.44 22.58 13.85
C GLU A 70 -3.75 23.05 13.22
N PHE A 71 -4.85 22.45 13.65
CA PHE A 71 -6.19 22.79 13.19
C PHE A 71 -6.61 24.14 13.75
N LYS A 72 -7.17 25.00 12.87
CA LYS A 72 -7.79 26.29 13.22
C LYS A 72 -9.32 26.22 13.25
N GLY A 73 -9.88 25.02 13.13
CA GLY A 73 -11.31 24.75 12.99
C GLY A 73 -11.55 23.27 12.70
N ALA A 74 -12.82 22.88 12.52
CA ALA A 74 -13.20 21.50 12.28
C ALA A 74 -12.55 20.91 11.01
N GLY A 75 -12.34 19.59 11.00
CA GLY A 75 -11.70 18.89 9.89
C GLY A 75 -11.79 17.37 10.03
N VAL A 76 -10.88 16.66 9.36
CA VAL A 76 -10.77 15.20 9.42
C VAL A 76 -9.31 14.79 9.56
N ALA A 77 -9.09 13.64 10.19
CA ALA A 77 -7.77 13.05 10.35
C ALA A 77 -7.84 11.54 10.11
N LEU A 78 -6.74 10.99 9.57
CA LEU A 78 -6.60 9.57 9.31
C LEU A 78 -5.16 9.15 9.62
N GLY A 79 -5.02 8.00 10.29
CA GLY A 79 -3.75 7.31 10.48
C GLY A 79 -3.81 5.91 9.85
N MET A 80 -2.76 5.53 9.12
CA MET A 80 -2.61 4.19 8.55
C MET A 80 -1.17 3.69 8.76
N PHE A 81 -0.98 2.38 8.64
CA PHE A 81 0.31 1.73 8.83
C PHE A 81 0.47 0.56 7.87
N ASN A 82 1.69 0.07 7.73
CA ASN A 82 1.98 -1.25 7.19
C ASN A 82 3.20 -1.83 7.91
N THR A 83 3.61 -3.05 7.61
CA THR A 83 4.73 -3.72 8.27
C THR A 83 5.71 -4.27 7.24
N ASP A 84 7.01 -4.19 7.54
CA ASP A 84 8.05 -4.71 6.66
C ASP A 84 7.82 -6.18 6.32
N ALA A 85 7.47 -7.02 7.30
CA ALA A 85 7.17 -8.43 7.08
C ALA A 85 6.07 -8.63 6.01
N SER A 86 4.97 -7.86 6.09
CA SER A 86 3.89 -7.97 5.11
C SER A 86 4.29 -7.46 3.73
N ILE A 87 5.15 -6.44 3.65
CA ILE A 87 5.67 -5.91 2.38
C ILE A 87 6.63 -6.91 1.73
N VAL A 88 7.48 -7.56 2.51
CA VAL A 88 8.40 -8.63 2.06
C VAL A 88 7.61 -9.80 1.47
N ASP A 89 6.56 -10.27 2.17
CA ASP A 89 5.70 -11.34 1.67
C ASP A 89 4.99 -10.94 0.36
N PHE A 90 4.55 -9.68 0.26
CA PHE A 90 3.96 -9.12 -0.96
C PHE A 90 4.97 -9.09 -2.11
N ALA A 91 6.22 -8.69 -1.86
CA ALA A 91 7.28 -8.69 -2.86
C ALA A 91 7.59 -10.11 -3.35
N HIS A 92 7.85 -11.05 -2.45
CA HIS A 92 8.16 -12.44 -2.82
C HIS A 92 7.04 -13.12 -3.61
N SER A 93 5.79 -12.95 -3.19
CA SER A 93 4.64 -13.51 -3.92
C SER A 93 4.51 -12.91 -5.31
N SER A 94 4.71 -11.59 -5.45
CA SER A 94 4.66 -10.91 -6.75
C SER A 94 5.78 -11.38 -7.69
N PHE A 95 7.01 -11.50 -7.20
CA PHE A 95 8.14 -12.00 -7.99
C PHE A 95 7.96 -13.45 -8.43
N LYS A 96 7.58 -14.35 -7.50
CA LYS A 96 7.32 -15.76 -7.81
C LYS A 96 6.23 -15.89 -8.88
N PHE A 97 5.12 -15.16 -8.73
CA PHE A 97 4.02 -15.20 -9.68
C PHE A 97 4.44 -14.65 -11.06
N ALA A 98 5.19 -13.56 -11.11
CA ALA A 98 5.69 -12.99 -12.37
C ALA A 98 6.64 -13.96 -13.09
N LEU A 99 7.55 -14.63 -12.36
CA LEU A 99 8.46 -15.65 -12.90
C LEU A 99 7.70 -16.85 -13.46
N GLU A 100 6.73 -17.37 -12.71
CA GLU A 100 5.89 -18.50 -13.14
C GLU A 100 5.10 -18.17 -14.41
N ARG A 101 4.51 -16.96 -14.47
CA ARG A 101 3.74 -16.50 -15.63
C ARG A 101 4.63 -16.09 -16.81
N LYS A 102 5.94 -15.87 -16.59
CA LYS A 102 6.89 -15.27 -17.53
C LYS A 102 6.46 -13.87 -17.98
N TYR A 103 6.00 -13.06 -17.04
CA TYR A 103 5.59 -11.67 -17.27
C TYR A 103 6.59 -10.70 -16.65
N PRO A 104 6.77 -9.50 -17.22
CA PRO A 104 7.44 -8.42 -16.51
C PRO A 104 6.60 -8.01 -15.28
N LEU A 105 7.27 -7.57 -14.22
CA LEU A 105 6.63 -7.06 -13.00
C LEU A 105 6.87 -5.57 -12.86
N TYR A 106 5.82 -4.83 -12.48
CA TYR A 106 5.88 -3.41 -12.18
C TYR A 106 5.25 -3.16 -10.80
N LEU A 107 5.98 -2.47 -9.93
CA LEU A 107 5.44 -1.89 -8.69
C LEU A 107 5.26 -0.39 -8.88
N SER A 108 4.09 0.13 -8.52
CA SER A 108 3.79 1.57 -8.52
C SER A 108 3.55 2.07 -7.10
N THR A 109 4.19 3.19 -6.74
CA THR A 109 3.95 3.91 -5.49
C THR A 109 4.01 5.43 -5.74
N LYS A 110 3.71 6.24 -4.74
CA LYS A 110 3.85 7.71 -4.73
C LYS A 110 4.99 8.15 -3.81
N ASN A 111 6.13 7.46 -3.85
CA ASN A 111 7.29 7.72 -2.98
C ASN A 111 7.93 9.11 -3.14
N THR A 112 7.60 9.88 -4.17
CA THR A 112 8.02 11.29 -4.27
C THR A 112 7.32 12.20 -3.26
N ILE A 113 6.12 11.81 -2.82
CA ILE A 113 5.32 12.51 -1.80
C ILE A 113 5.44 11.75 -0.47
N LEU A 114 5.12 10.46 -0.47
CA LEU A 114 5.22 9.59 0.71
C LEU A 114 6.63 9.02 0.85
N LYS A 115 7.60 9.92 1.05
CA LYS A 115 9.04 9.61 1.00
C LYS A 115 9.47 8.45 1.89
N LYS A 116 8.96 8.38 3.11
CA LYS A 116 9.28 7.32 4.07
C LYS A 116 8.39 6.08 3.87
N TYR A 117 7.09 6.28 3.77
CA TYR A 117 6.10 5.19 3.71
C TYR A 117 6.19 4.39 2.40
N ASP A 118 5.89 5.03 1.27
CA ASP A 118 5.99 4.41 -0.06
C ASP A 118 7.45 4.17 -0.48
N GLY A 119 8.37 4.97 0.06
CA GLY A 119 9.81 4.69 -0.04
C GLY A 119 10.13 3.30 0.48
N ARG A 120 9.61 2.91 1.65
CA ARG A 120 9.87 1.60 2.26
C ARG A 120 9.45 0.44 1.35
N PHE A 121 8.28 0.53 0.71
CA PHE A 121 7.85 -0.43 -0.31
C PHE A 121 8.85 -0.52 -1.47
N LYS A 122 9.22 0.63 -2.05
CA LYS A 122 10.20 0.67 -3.15
C LYS A 122 11.53 0.04 -2.75
N TYR A 123 12.06 0.37 -1.57
CA TYR A 123 13.35 -0.15 -1.10
C TYR A 123 13.29 -1.65 -0.87
N ILE A 124 12.26 -2.18 -0.18
CA ILE A 124 12.13 -3.62 0.07
C ILE A 124 12.01 -4.41 -1.23
N PHE A 125 11.20 -3.95 -2.18
CA PHE A 125 11.09 -4.61 -3.49
C PHE A 125 12.42 -4.59 -4.26
N HIS A 126 13.18 -3.51 -4.15
CA HIS A 126 14.49 -3.42 -4.80
C HIS A 126 15.55 -4.30 -4.13
N GLU A 127 15.54 -4.40 -2.80
CA GLU A 127 16.48 -5.21 -2.03
C GLU A 127 16.28 -6.72 -2.28
N ILE A 128 15.04 -7.15 -2.50
CA ILE A 128 14.70 -8.56 -2.78
C ILE A 128 14.97 -8.96 -4.23
N TYR A 129 14.94 -8.01 -5.17
CA TYR A 129 15.10 -8.26 -6.61
C TYR A 129 16.54 -8.59 -6.98
#